data_AF-A0A6B8T4B3-F1
#
_entry.id   AF-A0A6B8T4B3-F1
#
_cell.length_a   1.000
_cell.length_b   1.000
_cell.length_c   1.000
_cell.angle_alpha   90.00
_cell.angle_beta   90.00
_cell.angle_gamma   90.00
#
_symmetry.space_group_name_H-M   'P 1'
#
loop_
_entity.id
_entity.type
_entity.pdbx_description
1 polymer ?
#
loop_
_entity_poly.entity_id
_entity_poly.type
_entity_poly.pdbx_seq_one_letter_code
_entity_poly.pdbx_strand_id
1 'polypeptide(L)'
;MVFEDIKKEKIDEMSYNEYTLYSLWNTERMFSLFNKSFFRLETINILFRMKNYLWNFLYNNVRDLSIENKLENLESLFLTEQDNVIALNMIICLDTTYNCVINRKNKSFTTFYYVYDIIQQIILIKSNNIKIITDEIEYILDNNMFIKDEINRQLSIIQRIETNKINKDFIQKVKNDAITNKIPFDEILPIEHLKGR
;
A
#
# COMPACT_ATOMS: atom_id res chain seq x y z
N MET A 1 -9.38 6.94 -17.81
CA MET A 1 -8.13 6.61 -17.09
C MET A 1 -6.99 6.22 -18.04
N VAL A 2 -6.69 7.02 -19.08
CA VAL A 2 -5.52 6.77 -19.97
C VAL A 2 -4.18 6.82 -19.20
N PHE A 3 -4.15 7.53 -18.08
CA PHE A 3 -2.98 7.65 -17.20
C PHE A 3 -2.72 6.40 -16.35
N GLU A 4 -3.71 5.52 -16.16
CA GLU A 4 -3.54 4.26 -15.41
C GLU A 4 -3.00 3.15 -16.29
N ASP A 5 -3.46 3.08 -17.54
CA ASP A 5 -3.08 2.03 -18.49
C ASP A 5 -1.57 2.04 -18.79
N ILE A 6 -0.99 3.21 -19.07
CA ILE A 6 0.46 3.37 -19.35
C ILE A 6 1.33 2.97 -18.14
N LYS A 7 0.80 3.06 -16.92
CA LYS A 7 1.56 2.75 -15.69
C LYS A 7 1.47 1.29 -15.31
N LYS A 8 0.32 0.68 -15.57
CA LYS A 8 0.13 -0.76 -15.41
C LYS A 8 1.11 -1.51 -16.29
N GLU A 9 1.21 -1.13 -17.57
CA GLU A 9 2.15 -1.74 -18.52
C GLU A 9 3.58 -1.74 -18.00
N LYS A 10 4.07 -0.60 -17.50
CA LYS A 10 5.41 -0.50 -16.91
C LYS A 10 5.63 -1.44 -15.73
N ILE A 11 4.65 -1.51 -14.84
CA ILE A 11 4.74 -2.37 -13.66
C ILE A 11 4.66 -3.85 -14.06
N ASP A 12 3.85 -4.19 -15.05
CA ASP A 12 3.72 -5.56 -15.57
C ASP A 12 5.03 -6.05 -16.23
N GLU A 13 5.81 -5.13 -16.82
CA GLU A 13 7.12 -5.39 -17.43
C GLU A 13 8.30 -5.51 -16.44
N MET A 14 8.09 -5.14 -15.17
CA MET A 14 9.14 -5.22 -14.15
C MET A 14 9.66 -6.65 -13.93
N SER A 15 10.96 -6.77 -13.70
CA SER A 15 11.57 -8.01 -13.24
C SER A 15 11.14 -8.37 -11.81
N TYR A 16 11.37 -9.63 -11.44
CA TYR A 16 11.07 -10.15 -10.09
C TYR A 16 11.51 -9.24 -8.96
N ASN A 17 12.77 -8.78 -8.99
CA ASN A 17 13.31 -7.95 -7.93
C ASN A 17 12.68 -6.55 -7.91
N GLU A 18 12.33 -6.00 -9.07
CA GLU A 18 11.76 -4.67 -9.21
C GLU A 18 10.32 -4.63 -8.68
N TYR A 19 9.45 -5.51 -9.18
CA TYR A 19 8.06 -5.52 -8.72
C TYR A 19 7.95 -5.93 -7.25
N THR A 20 8.84 -6.80 -6.77
CA THR A 20 8.87 -7.22 -5.36
C THR A 20 9.26 -6.06 -4.46
N LEU A 21 10.30 -5.31 -4.84
CA LEU A 21 10.77 -4.15 -4.08
C LEU A 21 9.73 -3.03 -4.07
N TYR A 22 9.03 -2.83 -5.19
CA TYR A 22 7.94 -1.86 -5.30
C TYR A 22 6.74 -2.24 -4.40
N SER A 23 6.30 -3.49 -4.45
CA SER A 23 5.25 -4.01 -3.55
C SER A 23 5.61 -3.84 -2.07
N LEU A 24 6.85 -4.20 -1.70
CA LEU A 24 7.34 -4.02 -0.33
C LEU A 24 7.36 -2.56 0.12
N TRP A 25 7.74 -1.63 -0.76
CA TRP A 25 7.72 -0.20 -0.47
C TRP A 25 6.29 0.29 -0.17
N ASN A 26 5.30 -0.10 -0.97
CA ASN A 26 3.90 0.24 -0.74
C ASN A 26 3.36 -0.38 0.57
N THR A 27 3.64 -1.66 0.82
CA THR A 27 3.21 -2.32 2.07
C THR A 27 3.85 -1.70 3.30
N GLU A 28 5.13 -1.34 3.27
CA GLU A 28 5.80 -0.69 4.40
C GLU A 28 5.13 0.64 4.76
N ARG A 29 4.76 1.43 3.73
CA ARG A 29 4.03 2.69 3.92
C ARG A 29 2.63 2.45 4.47
N MET A 30 1.92 1.45 3.96
CA MET A 30 0.59 1.08 4.47
C MET A 30 0.63 0.73 5.97
N PHE A 31 1.70 0.07 6.40
CA PHE A 31 1.91 -0.25 7.82
C PHE A 31 2.18 0.96 8.72
N SER A 32 2.40 2.17 8.18
CA SER A 32 2.45 3.38 9.01
C SER A 32 1.09 3.72 9.64
N LEU A 33 0.00 3.17 9.09
CA LEU A 33 -1.37 3.41 9.54
C LEU A 33 -1.84 2.45 10.64
N PHE A 34 -0.99 1.55 11.14
CA PHE A 34 -1.42 0.53 12.11
C PHE A 34 -2.08 1.12 13.38
N ASN A 35 -1.62 2.28 13.86
CA ASN A 35 -2.22 2.97 15.01
C ASN A 35 -3.59 3.61 14.71
N LYS A 36 -3.97 3.68 13.44
CA LYS A 36 -5.28 4.17 12.97
C LYS A 36 -6.23 3.00 12.66
N SER A 37 -5.75 1.77 12.80
CA SER A 37 -6.55 0.55 12.68
C SER A 37 -7.00 0.03 14.06
N PHE A 38 -8.02 -0.83 14.09
CA PHE A 38 -8.61 -1.40 15.31
C PHE A 38 -8.10 -2.82 15.60
N PHE A 39 -6.97 -3.21 15.01
CA PHE A 39 -6.39 -4.53 15.24
C PHE A 39 -6.12 -4.77 16.73
N ARG A 40 -6.35 -6.01 17.16
CA ARG A 40 -5.83 -6.47 18.45
C ARG A 40 -4.31 -6.46 18.43
N LEU A 41 -3.68 -6.17 19.57
CA LEU A 41 -2.22 -6.09 19.69
C LEU A 41 -1.50 -7.35 19.20
N GLU A 42 -2.06 -8.52 19.46
CA GLU A 42 -1.53 -9.81 18.98
C GLU A 42 -1.52 -9.89 17.45
N THR A 43 -2.60 -9.44 16.80
CA THR A 43 -2.72 -9.37 15.34
C THR A 43 -1.68 -8.40 14.77
N ILE A 44 -1.54 -7.21 15.36
CA ILE A 44 -0.52 -6.21 14.97
C ILE A 44 0.87 -6.86 14.98
N ASN A 45 1.24 -7.52 16.07
CA ASN A 45 2.55 -8.16 16.20
C ASN A 45 2.79 -9.22 15.12
N ILE A 46 1.78 -10.02 14.80
CA ILE A 46 1.88 -11.04 13.74
C ILE A 46 2.06 -10.38 12.37
N LEU A 47 1.25 -9.37 12.04
CA LEU A 47 1.34 -8.65 10.77
C LEU A 47 2.72 -7.97 10.59
N PHE A 48 3.27 -7.37 11.65
CA PHE A 48 4.61 -6.79 11.59
C PHE A 48 5.70 -7.85 11.36
N ARG A 49 5.59 -9.03 11.98
CA ARG A 49 6.53 -10.14 11.76
C ARG A 49 6.45 -10.64 10.31
N MET A 50 5.24 -10.75 9.75
CA MET A 50 5.02 -11.10 8.35
C MET A 50 5.66 -10.09 7.38
N LYS A 51 5.38 -8.80 7.54
CA LYS A 51 6.00 -7.73 6.72
C LYS A 51 7.52 -7.78 6.81
N ASN A 52 8.07 -7.88 8.03
CA ASN A 52 9.52 -7.91 8.23
C ASN A 52 10.16 -9.16 7.64
N TYR A 53 9.46 -10.30 7.68
CA TYR A 53 9.87 -11.53 7.01
C TYR A 53 10.01 -11.32 5.50
N LEU A 54 9.04 -10.71 4.84
CA LEU A 54 9.08 -10.47 3.39
C LEU A 54 10.26 -9.58 2.98
N TRP A 55 10.58 -8.54 3.76
CA TRP A 55 11.80 -7.75 3.55
C TRP A 55 13.08 -8.58 3.73
N ASN A 56 13.15 -9.40 4.78
CA ASN A 56 14.31 -10.23 5.06
C ASN A 56 14.50 -11.31 3.98
N PHE A 57 13.40 -11.85 3.44
CA PHE A 57 13.43 -12.80 2.34
C PHE A 57 14.04 -12.16 1.09
N LEU A 58 13.60 -10.95 0.69
CA LEU A 58 14.21 -10.26 -0.45
C LEU A 58 15.72 -9.98 -0.22
N TYR A 59 16.10 -9.62 1.01
CA TYR A 59 17.47 -9.22 1.33
C TYR A 59 18.46 -10.39 1.48
N ASN A 60 18.01 -11.49 2.10
CA ASN A 60 18.86 -12.62 2.49
C ASN A 60 18.44 -13.96 1.90
N ASN A 61 17.28 -14.05 1.25
CA ASN A 61 16.71 -15.29 0.71
C ASN A 61 16.56 -16.40 1.79
N VAL A 62 16.22 -16.00 3.03
CA VAL A 62 16.02 -16.91 4.16
C VAL A 62 14.53 -17.18 4.33
N ARG A 63 14.14 -18.46 4.28
CA ARG A 63 12.75 -18.90 4.49
C ARG A 63 12.43 -19.09 5.96
N ASP A 64 11.22 -18.71 6.34
CA ASP A 64 10.59 -19.00 7.63
C ASP A 64 9.22 -19.61 7.38
N LEU A 65 9.15 -20.94 7.38
CA LEU A 65 7.93 -21.70 7.08
C LEU A 65 6.80 -21.39 8.07
N SER A 66 7.12 -21.02 9.31
CA SER A 66 6.11 -20.66 10.31
C SER A 66 5.39 -19.37 9.92
N ILE A 67 6.14 -18.38 9.42
CA ILE A 67 5.56 -17.11 8.96
C ILE A 67 4.88 -17.28 7.60
N GLU A 68 5.46 -18.05 6.68
CA GLU A 68 4.82 -18.36 5.38
C GLU A 68 3.46 -19.04 5.56
N ASN A 69 3.35 -20.05 6.43
CA ASN A 69 2.07 -20.71 6.70
C ASN A 69 1.02 -19.71 7.22
N LYS A 70 1.42 -18.70 8.00
CA LYS A 70 0.49 -17.67 8.45
C LYS A 70 0.10 -16.70 7.33
N LEU A 71 1.04 -16.38 6.45
CA LEU A 71 0.78 -15.56 5.25
C LEU A 71 -0.22 -16.26 4.31
N GLU A 72 -0.08 -17.57 4.11
CA GLU A 72 -1.01 -18.37 3.32
C GLU A 72 -2.45 -18.35 3.89
N ASN A 73 -2.60 -18.11 5.19
CA ASN A 73 -3.89 -18.07 5.88
C ASN A 73 -4.35 -16.64 6.22
N LEU A 74 -3.79 -15.61 5.57
CA LEU A 74 -4.15 -14.19 5.77
C LEU A 74 -5.64 -13.93 5.51
N GLU A 75 -6.27 -14.69 4.61
CA GLU A 75 -7.68 -14.53 4.25
C GLU A 75 -8.64 -14.61 5.44
N SER A 76 -8.27 -15.39 6.47
CA SER A 76 -9.04 -15.50 7.71
C SER A 76 -9.22 -14.15 8.43
N LEU A 77 -8.31 -13.20 8.22
CA LEU A 77 -8.37 -11.85 8.80
C LEU A 77 -9.23 -10.89 7.96
N PHE A 78 -9.53 -11.19 6.68
CA PHE A 78 -10.36 -10.32 5.85
C PHE A 78 -11.79 -10.23 6.40
N LEU A 79 -12.36 -11.36 6.82
CA LEU A 79 -13.73 -11.43 7.33
C LEU A 79 -13.90 -10.70 8.67
N THR A 80 -12.86 -10.67 9.50
CA THR A 80 -12.91 -10.07 10.84
C THR A 80 -12.75 -8.55 10.83
N GLU A 81 -12.23 -7.99 9.74
CA GLU A 81 -11.84 -6.57 9.65
C GLU A 81 -12.61 -5.81 8.58
N GLN A 82 -13.72 -6.36 8.06
CA GLN A 82 -14.49 -5.77 6.96
C GLN A 82 -15.03 -4.37 7.30
N ASP A 83 -15.38 -4.13 8.56
CA ASP A 83 -15.85 -2.82 9.03
C ASP A 83 -14.72 -1.81 9.25
N ASN A 84 -13.46 -2.23 9.09
CA ASN A 84 -12.28 -1.40 9.18
C ASN A 84 -11.51 -1.39 7.87
N VAL A 85 -11.90 -0.47 6.99
CA VAL A 85 -11.30 -0.33 5.65
C VAL A 85 -9.77 -0.11 5.72
N ILE A 86 -9.26 0.56 6.75
CA ILE A 86 -7.81 0.74 6.95
C ILE A 86 -7.13 -0.60 7.23
N ALA A 87 -7.67 -1.37 8.17
CA ALA A 87 -7.17 -2.71 8.50
C ALA A 87 -7.25 -3.65 7.29
N LEU A 88 -8.38 -3.67 6.60
CA LEU A 88 -8.60 -4.52 5.43
C LEU A 88 -7.57 -4.23 4.32
N ASN A 89 -7.38 -2.96 3.96
CA ASN A 89 -6.41 -2.57 2.94
C ASN A 89 -4.96 -2.88 3.36
N MET A 90 -4.63 -2.77 4.65
CA MET A 90 -3.33 -3.21 5.16
C MET A 90 -3.10 -4.72 4.94
N ILE A 91 -4.11 -5.54 5.22
CA ILE A 91 -4.03 -7.00 5.03
C ILE A 91 -3.93 -7.34 3.54
N ILE A 92 -4.74 -6.72 2.68
CA ILE A 92 -4.72 -6.99 1.23
C ILE A 92 -3.38 -6.58 0.61
N CYS A 93 -2.83 -5.44 1.03
CA CYS A 93 -1.52 -4.99 0.58
C CYS A 93 -0.42 -5.99 1.02
N LEU A 94 -0.52 -6.54 2.23
CA LEU A 94 0.41 -7.58 2.71
C LEU A 94 0.28 -8.89 1.93
N ASP A 95 -0.94 -9.37 1.66
CA ASP A 95 -1.19 -10.57 0.86
C ASP A 95 -0.67 -10.42 -0.58
N THR A 96 -0.93 -9.26 -1.19
CA THR A 96 -0.42 -8.93 -2.51
C THR A 96 1.10 -8.97 -2.54
N THR A 97 1.75 -8.39 -1.54
CA THR A 97 3.21 -8.39 -1.44
C THR A 97 3.77 -9.78 -1.15
N TYR A 98 3.10 -10.60 -0.34
CA TYR A 98 3.45 -12.02 -0.18
C TYR A 98 3.41 -12.76 -1.53
N ASN A 99 2.38 -12.54 -2.34
CA ASN A 99 2.28 -13.12 -3.68
C ASN A 99 3.40 -12.65 -4.63
N CYS A 100 3.82 -11.39 -4.54
CA CYS A 100 4.97 -10.89 -5.29
C CYS A 100 6.28 -11.55 -4.84
N VAL A 101 6.56 -11.53 -3.54
CA VAL A 101 7.83 -11.95 -2.95
C VAL A 101 8.00 -13.48 -3.00
N ILE A 102 7.04 -14.23 -2.47
CA ILE A 102 7.18 -15.68 -2.27
C ILE A 102 6.67 -16.44 -3.49
N ASN A 103 5.46 -16.11 -3.95
CA ASN A 103 4.81 -16.83 -5.05
C ASN A 103 5.30 -16.38 -6.44
N ARG A 104 6.13 -15.32 -6.50
CA ARG A 104 6.70 -14.77 -7.73
C ARG A 104 5.64 -14.43 -8.78
N LYS A 105 4.50 -13.91 -8.33
CA LYS A 105 3.43 -13.42 -9.19
C LYS A 105 3.48 -11.91 -9.19
N ASN A 106 3.71 -11.29 -10.35
CA ASN A 106 3.67 -9.84 -10.45
C ASN A 106 2.22 -9.36 -10.25
N LYS A 107 1.88 -9.03 -9.01
CA LYS A 107 0.63 -8.37 -8.62
C LYS A 107 0.91 -6.97 -8.09
N SER A 108 2.11 -6.44 -8.31
CA SER A 108 2.58 -5.25 -7.61
C SER A 108 1.76 -4.01 -7.91
N PHE A 109 1.17 -3.92 -9.10
CA PHE A 109 0.21 -2.87 -9.45
C PHE A 109 -1.02 -2.85 -8.53
N THR A 110 -1.41 -3.99 -7.95
CA THR A 110 -2.51 -4.03 -6.98
C THR A 110 -2.14 -3.24 -5.71
N THR A 111 -0.87 -3.24 -5.30
CA THR A 111 -0.42 -2.43 -4.14
C THR A 111 -0.50 -0.93 -4.40
N PHE A 112 -0.36 -0.49 -5.67
CA PHE A 112 -0.56 0.91 -6.06
C PHE A 112 -1.98 1.36 -5.74
N TYR A 113 -2.97 0.57 -6.19
CA TYR A 113 -4.38 0.89 -6.01
C TYR A 113 -4.79 0.93 -4.54
N TYR A 114 -4.31 0.01 -3.71
CA TYR A 114 -4.68 0.04 -2.29
C TYR A 114 -4.08 1.22 -1.53
N VAL A 115 -2.90 1.71 -1.92
CA VAL A 115 -2.34 2.96 -1.36
C VAL A 115 -3.13 4.18 -1.84
N TYR A 116 -3.60 4.19 -3.08
CA TYR A 116 -4.49 5.25 -3.57
C TYR A 116 -5.85 5.22 -2.86
N ASP A 117 -6.49 4.05 -2.79
CA ASP A 117 -7.79 3.85 -2.16
C ASP A 117 -7.73 4.27 -0.69
N ILE A 118 -6.69 3.88 0.06
CA ILE A 118 -6.63 4.27 1.46
C ILE A 118 -6.59 5.79 1.68
N ILE A 119 -5.96 6.55 0.78
CA ILE A 119 -5.97 8.02 0.87
C ILE A 119 -7.39 8.55 0.63
N GLN A 120 -8.10 8.01 -0.36
CA GLN A 120 -9.52 8.36 -0.57
C GLN A 120 -10.37 8.05 0.64
N GLN A 121 -10.20 6.87 1.23
CA GLN A 121 -10.94 6.45 2.42
C GLN A 121 -10.64 7.36 3.61
N ILE A 122 -9.38 7.78 3.81
CA ILE A 122 -9.03 8.74 4.87
C ILE A 122 -9.72 10.09 4.63
N ILE A 123 -9.74 10.59 3.39
CA ILE A 123 -10.45 11.84 3.04
C ILE A 123 -11.95 11.70 3.38
N LEU A 124 -12.58 10.59 2.98
CA LEU A 124 -14.00 10.32 3.22
C LEU A 124 -14.32 10.18 4.71
N ILE A 125 -13.51 9.43 5.47
CA ILE A 125 -13.67 9.26 6.93
C ILE A 125 -13.61 10.60 7.65
N LYS A 126 -12.76 11.54 7.20
CA LYS A 126 -12.68 12.89 7.78
C LYS A 126 -13.80 13.82 7.32
N SER A 127 -14.44 13.50 6.19
CA SER A 127 -15.50 14.31 5.58
C SER A 127 -16.88 13.87 6.05
N ASN A 128 -17.17 14.07 7.35
CA ASN A 128 -18.40 13.60 8.02
C ASN A 128 -19.72 14.07 7.38
N ASN A 129 -19.67 15.05 6.49
CA ASN A 129 -20.81 15.59 5.74
C ASN A 129 -21.17 14.75 4.50
N ILE A 130 -20.26 13.90 4.00
CA ILE A 130 -20.48 13.09 2.81
C ILE A 130 -21.11 11.76 3.23
N LYS A 131 -22.37 11.56 2.87
CA LYS A 131 -23.12 10.31 3.14
C LYS A 131 -23.20 9.39 1.94
N ILE A 132 -23.07 9.95 0.73
CA ILE A 132 -23.22 9.26 -0.54
C ILE A 132 -22.05 9.73 -1.43
N ILE A 133 -21.39 8.77 -2.07
CA ILE A 133 -20.37 9.05 -3.09
C ILE A 133 -21.12 9.30 -4.40
N THR A 134 -21.05 10.54 -4.88
CA THR A 134 -21.61 10.97 -6.17
C THR A 134 -20.48 11.25 -7.16
N ASP A 135 -20.77 11.35 -8.46
CA ASP A 135 -19.79 11.69 -9.50
C ASP A 135 -19.01 12.98 -9.18
N GLU A 136 -19.65 13.97 -8.55
CA GLU A 136 -18.99 15.19 -8.07
C GLU A 136 -17.94 14.90 -6.97
N ILE A 137 -18.26 14.02 -6.02
CA ILE A 137 -17.32 13.61 -4.97
C ILE A 137 -16.18 12.79 -5.56
N GLU A 138 -16.46 11.87 -6.47
CA GLU A 138 -15.43 11.11 -7.19
C GLU A 138 -14.48 12.05 -7.95
N TYR A 139 -15.03 13.03 -8.67
CA TYR A 139 -14.23 14.04 -9.36
C TYR A 139 -13.35 14.86 -8.39
N ILE A 140 -13.87 15.24 -7.21
CA ILE A 140 -13.10 15.95 -6.18
C ILE A 140 -11.98 15.06 -5.63
N LEU A 141 -12.26 13.78 -5.34
CA LEU A 141 -11.28 12.82 -4.85
C LEU A 141 -10.15 12.62 -5.86
N ASP A 142 -10.47 12.40 -7.14
CA ASP A 142 -9.49 12.23 -8.21
C ASP A 142 -8.62 13.47 -8.43
N ASN A 143 -9.18 14.64 -8.15
CA ASN A 143 -8.46 15.90 -8.27
C ASN A 143 -7.75 16.37 -7.01
N ASN A 144 -7.91 15.65 -5.89
CA ASN A 144 -7.34 15.99 -4.61
C ASN A 144 -5.80 16.02 -4.68
N MET A 145 -5.19 17.00 -4.03
CA MET A 145 -3.73 17.16 -4.07
C MET A 145 -2.98 15.98 -3.43
N PHE A 146 -3.50 15.40 -2.34
CA PHE A 146 -2.86 14.25 -1.68
C PHE A 146 -2.86 13.02 -2.60
N ILE A 147 -3.91 12.84 -3.41
CA ILE A 147 -4.01 11.78 -4.41
C ILE A 147 -3.00 12.01 -5.54
N LYS A 148 -2.94 13.23 -6.09
CA LYS A 148 -1.97 13.59 -7.15
C LYS A 148 -0.53 13.44 -6.68
N ASP A 149 -0.22 13.91 -5.47
CA ASP A 149 1.11 13.81 -4.87
C ASP A 149 1.48 12.35 -4.62
N GLU A 150 0.52 11.53 -4.18
CA GLU A 150 0.74 10.10 -4.02
C GLU A 150 1.07 9.42 -5.34
N ILE A 151 0.27 9.69 -6.38
CA ILE A 151 0.51 9.16 -7.72
C ILE A 151 1.92 9.53 -8.21
N ASN A 152 2.34 10.78 -8.01
CA ASN A 152 3.68 11.24 -8.40
C ASN A 152 4.78 10.55 -7.58
N ARG A 153 4.55 10.31 -6.29
CA ARG A 153 5.49 9.59 -5.42
C ARG A 153 5.68 8.15 -5.87
N GLN A 154 4.58 7.45 -6.18
CA GLN A 154 4.64 6.08 -6.69
C GLN A 154 5.36 6.00 -8.04
N LEU A 155 5.10 6.96 -8.94
CA LEU A 155 5.82 7.06 -10.20
C LEU A 155 7.32 7.30 -10.01
N SER A 156 7.69 8.17 -9.07
CA SER A 156 9.08 8.46 -8.78
C SER A 156 9.84 7.23 -8.27
N ILE A 157 9.22 6.44 -7.36
CA ILE A 157 9.86 5.23 -6.86
C ILE A 157 9.95 4.13 -7.92
N ILE A 158 8.94 4.00 -8.79
CA ILE A 158 8.98 3.09 -9.96
C ILE A 158 10.18 3.42 -10.83
N GLN A 159 10.31 4.68 -11.27
CA GLN A 159 11.43 5.12 -12.11
C GLN A 159 12.78 4.90 -11.41
N ARG A 160 12.85 5.17 -10.10
CA ARG A 160 14.06 4.96 -9.32
C ARG A 160 14.44 3.48 -9.24
N ILE A 161 13.47 2.58 -9.10
CA ILE A 161 13.69 1.12 -9.10
C ILE A 161 14.20 0.65 -10.47
N GLU A 162 13.52 1.05 -11.56
CA GLU A 162 13.88 0.68 -12.95
C GLU A 162 15.30 1.15 -13.34
N THR A 163 15.70 2.34 -12.89
CA THR A 163 16.97 2.96 -13.31
C THR A 163 18.17 2.57 -12.44
N ASN A 164 17.97 1.84 -11.35
CA ASN A 164 19.03 1.47 -10.41
C ASN A 164 19.27 -0.04 -10.39
N LYS A 165 20.55 -0.41 -10.29
CA LYS A 165 20.90 -1.81 -10.01
C LYS A 165 20.41 -2.20 -8.63
N ILE A 166 19.51 -3.18 -8.57
CA ILE A 166 19.00 -3.70 -7.29
C ILE A 166 20.10 -4.48 -6.58
N ASN A 167 20.63 -3.87 -5.52
CA ASN A 167 21.60 -4.46 -4.60
C ASN A 167 21.15 -4.20 -3.15
N LYS A 168 21.85 -4.79 -2.18
CA LYS A 168 21.52 -4.70 -0.75
C LYS A 168 21.41 -3.25 -0.26
N ASP A 169 22.35 -2.39 -0.65
CA ASP A 169 22.34 -0.98 -0.26
C ASP A 169 21.14 -0.23 -0.83
N PHE A 170 20.80 -0.50 -2.09
CA PHE A 170 19.63 0.11 -2.74
C PHE A 170 18.32 -0.36 -2.10
N ILE A 171 18.18 -1.66 -1.82
CA ILE A 171 17.02 -2.20 -1.10
C ILE A 171 16.85 -1.50 0.25
N GLN A 172 17.94 -1.33 1.02
CA GLN A 172 17.87 -0.64 2.31
C GLN A 172 17.48 0.84 2.15
N LYS A 173 17.99 1.52 1.12
CA LYS A 173 17.57 2.90 0.81
C LYS A 173 16.08 2.99 0.50
N VAL A 174 15.53 2.06 -0.28
CA VAL A 174 14.10 2.01 -0.61
C VAL A 174 13.26 1.70 0.63
N LYS A 175 13.70 0.79 1.50
CA LYS A 175 13.03 0.53 2.78
C LYS A 175 13.00 1.76 3.68
N ASN A 176 14.12 2.46 3.83
CA ASN A 176 14.20 3.67 4.65
C ASN A 176 13.33 4.79 4.08
N ASP A 177 13.30 4.92 2.75
CA ASP A 177 12.41 5.82 2.04
C ASP A 177 10.94 5.54 2.38
N ALA A 178 10.50 4.28 2.32
CA ALA A 178 9.14 3.88 2.69
C ALA A 178 8.79 4.22 4.15
N ILE A 179 9.72 3.97 5.09
CA ILE A 179 9.53 4.28 6.52
C ILE A 179 9.40 5.78 6.77
N THR A 180 10.08 6.60 5.96
CA THR A 180 10.11 8.06 6.10
C THR A 180 8.89 8.70 5.42
N ASN A 181 8.57 8.24 4.21
CA ASN A 181 7.44 8.73 3.40
C ASN A 181 6.12 8.05 3.80
N LYS A 182 5.74 8.15 5.07
CA LYS A 182 4.50 7.55 5.60
C LYS A 182 3.26 8.10 4.90
N ILE A 183 2.15 7.35 4.96
CA ILE A 183 0.86 7.89 4.53
C ILE A 183 0.45 8.97 5.55
N PRO A 184 0.23 10.23 5.11
CA PRO A 184 0.12 11.37 6.00
C PRO A 184 -1.29 11.51 6.58
N PHE A 185 -1.74 10.51 7.34
CA PHE A 185 -3.12 10.41 7.85
C PHE A 185 -3.58 11.70 8.52
N ASP A 186 -2.77 12.29 9.40
CA ASP A 186 -3.16 13.46 10.19
C ASP A 186 -3.19 14.75 9.35
N GLU A 187 -2.40 14.84 8.27
CA GLU A 187 -2.30 16.01 7.39
C GLU A 187 -3.40 16.03 6.30
N ILE A 188 -3.91 14.86 5.91
CA ILE A 188 -4.99 14.76 4.91
C ILE A 188 -6.21 15.56 5.39
N LEU A 189 -6.65 16.50 4.57
CA LEU A 189 -7.78 17.39 4.88
C LEU A 189 -9.12 16.80 4.41
N PRO A 190 -10.23 17.07 5.12
CA PRO A 190 -11.56 16.73 4.64
C PRO A 190 -11.95 17.57 3.42
N ILE A 191 -12.97 17.12 2.69
CA ILE A 191 -13.60 17.90 1.63
C ILE A 191 -14.48 18.97 2.29
N GLU A 192 -13.89 20.16 2.48
CA GLU A 192 -14.62 21.36 2.89
C GLU A 192 -15.25 22.01 1.66
N HIS A 193 -16.42 21.52 1.22
CA HIS A 193 -17.47 22.27 0.51
C HIS A 193 -18.51 21.32 -0.13
N LEU A 194 -19.67 21.21 0.52
CA LEU A 194 -21.00 21.32 -0.10
C LEU A 194 -21.86 22.32 0.70
N LYS A 195 -21.23 23.30 1.37
CA LYS A 195 -21.94 24.43 1.97
C LYS A 195 -22.27 25.42 0.88
N GLY A 196 -23.50 25.37 0.39
CA GLY A 196 -24.09 26.37 -0.51
C GLY A 196 -24.33 25.88 -1.93
N ARG A 197 -25.39 25.11 -2.12
CA ARG A 197 -26.34 25.31 -3.22
C ARG A 197 -27.74 25.26 -2.64
#